data_AF-A0A1Y1K7N8-F1
#
_entry.id   AF-A0A1Y1K7N8-F1
#
_cell.length_a   1.000
_cell.length_b   1.000
_cell.length_c   1.000
_cell.angle_alpha   90.00
_cell.angle_beta   90.00
_cell.angle_gamma   90.00
#
_symmetry.space_group_name_H-M   'P 1'
#
loop_
_entity.id
_entity.type
_entity.pdbx_description
1 polymer ?
#
loop_
_entity_poly.entity_id
_entity_poly.type
_entity_poly.pdbx_seq_one_letter_code
_entity_poly.pdbx_strand_id
1 'polypeptide(L)'
;PLAEKVDQSIRSSLKNFTIEGEEPYLDSVVLHSPMDTIQDTMTVWKTLESYHPRTIRNIGISNTTLRVLEALYTNMTVKPSVVQNRFHDGTEYEAKLRAYCR
;
A
#
# COMPACT_ATOMS: atom_id res chain seq x y z
N PRO A 1 1.20 13.47 -13.31
CA PRO A 1 0.43 12.20 -13.31
C PRO A 1 0.40 11.49 -11.94
N LEU A 2 -0.48 10.50 -11.70
CA LEU A 2 -0.51 9.77 -10.42
C LEU A 2 0.83 9.09 -10.11
N ALA A 3 1.42 8.42 -11.11
CA ALA A 3 2.73 7.78 -10.98
C ALA A 3 3.82 8.76 -10.50
N GLU A 4 3.90 9.95 -11.11
CA GLU A 4 4.87 10.98 -10.70
C GLU A 4 4.68 11.44 -9.25
N LYS A 5 3.42 11.53 -8.78
CA LYS A 5 3.14 11.89 -7.38
C LYS A 5 3.63 10.80 -6.43
N VAL A 6 3.46 9.52 -6.80
CA VAL A 6 4.00 8.39 -6.05
C VAL A 6 5.52 8.47 -6.03
N ASP A 7 6.17 8.64 -7.18
CA ASP A 7 7.63 8.72 -7.28
C ASP A 7 8.21 9.86 -6.43
N GLN A 8 7.58 11.04 -6.48
CA GLN A 8 7.96 12.20 -5.66
C GLN A 8 7.81 11.89 -4.17
N SER A 9 6.72 11.25 -3.76
CA SER A 9 6.45 10.88 -2.37
C SER A 9 7.46 9.85 -1.84
N ILE A 10 7.76 8.81 -2.64
CA ILE A 10 8.75 7.78 -2.28
C ILE A 10 10.15 8.38 -2.17
N ARG A 11 10.57 9.19 -3.15
CA ARG A 11 11.88 9.87 -3.10
C ARG A 11 12.04 10.78 -1.88
N SER A 12 11.00 11.54 -1.55
CA SER A 12 10.99 12.38 -0.35
C SER A 12 11.10 11.54 0.93
N SER A 13 10.35 10.45 1.02
CA SER A 13 10.37 9.55 2.17
C SER A 13 11.73 8.88 2.35
N LEU A 14 12.32 8.36 1.28
CA LEU A 14 13.68 7.79 1.31
C LEU A 14 14.68 8.83 1.78
N LYS A 15 14.66 10.05 1.24
CA LYS A 15 15.55 11.13 1.67
C LYS A 15 15.45 11.43 3.17
N ASN A 16 14.23 11.41 3.73
CA ASN A 16 13.99 11.78 5.12
C ASN A 16 14.19 10.62 6.11
N PHE A 17 14.05 9.38 5.66
CA PHE A 17 14.09 8.19 6.53
C PHE A 17 15.33 7.32 6.34
N THR A 18 16.24 7.67 5.41
CA THR A 18 17.52 6.99 5.28
C THR A 18 18.36 7.21 6.53
N ILE A 19 18.88 6.11 7.08
CA ILE A 19 19.85 6.12 8.17
C ILE A 19 21.24 6.38 7.57
N GLU A 20 22.00 7.31 8.15
CA GLU A 20 23.33 7.65 7.66
C GLU A 20 24.26 6.41 7.65
N GLY A 21 24.88 6.15 6.50
CA GLY A 21 25.73 4.98 6.29
C GLY A 21 24.99 3.71 5.83
N GLU A 22 23.67 3.74 5.70
CA GLU A 22 22.87 2.64 5.16
C GLU A 22 22.35 2.93 3.75
N GLU A 23 22.13 1.87 2.96
CA GLU A 23 21.46 1.98 1.65
C GLU A 23 19.99 2.40 1.87
N PRO A 24 19.45 3.41 1.16
CA PRO A 24 18.07 3.87 1.34
C PRO A 24 17.02 2.78 1.04
N TYR A 25 16.18 2.47 2.02
CA TYR A 25 15.02 1.59 1.83
C TYR A 25 13.86 1.94 2.79
N LEU A 26 12.70 1.36 2.51
CA LEU A 26 11.52 1.39 3.39
C LEU A 26 11.06 -0.03 3.66
N ASP A 27 10.92 -0.40 4.94
CA ASP A 27 10.39 -1.72 5.30
C ASP A 27 8.94 -1.90 4.85
N SER A 28 8.14 -0.84 4.91
CA SER A 28 6.75 -0.89 4.46
C SER A 28 6.30 0.48 3.97
N VAL A 29 5.58 0.49 2.84
CA VAL A 29 4.79 1.64 2.40
C VAL A 29 3.32 1.25 2.40
N VAL A 30 2.51 2.05 3.08
CA VAL A 30 1.06 1.83 3.17
C VAL A 30 0.36 2.94 2.38
N LEU A 31 -0.37 2.56 1.33
CA LEU A 31 -1.29 3.49 0.66
C LEU A 31 -2.37 3.90 1.66
N HIS A 32 -2.43 5.18 2.01
CA HIS A 32 -3.26 5.68 3.11
C HIS A 32 -4.76 5.37 2.96
N SER A 33 -5.28 5.44 1.73
CA SER A 33 -6.66 5.11 1.37
C SER A 33 -6.72 4.70 -0.10
N PRO A 34 -7.74 3.95 -0.55
CA PRO A 34 -8.04 3.82 -1.96
C PRO A 34 -8.17 5.20 -2.63
N MET A 35 -7.77 5.29 -3.90
CA MET A 35 -7.97 6.49 -4.71
C MET A 35 -9.45 6.62 -5.11
N ASP A 36 -9.82 7.75 -5.72
CA ASP A 36 -11.19 8.03 -6.16
C ASP A 36 -11.81 6.92 -7.03
N THR A 37 -10.97 6.28 -7.85
CA THR A 37 -11.36 5.11 -8.64
C THR A 37 -10.47 3.90 -8.34
N ILE A 38 -11.03 2.70 -8.60
CA ILE A 38 -10.23 1.47 -8.51
C ILE A 38 -9.07 1.47 -9.51
N GLN A 39 -9.26 2.07 -10.69
CA GLN A 39 -8.22 2.15 -11.72
C GLN A 39 -7.07 3.06 -11.28
N ASP A 40 -7.37 4.17 -10.61
CA ASP A 40 -6.36 5.05 -10.02
C ASP A 40 -5.61 4.34 -8.88
N THR A 41 -6.34 3.58 -8.05
CA THR A 41 -5.74 2.76 -6.99
C THR A 41 -4.78 1.73 -7.57
N MET A 42 -5.18 1.04 -8.64
CA MET A 42 -4.31 0.10 -9.36
C MET A 42 -3.12 0.79 -10.02
N THR A 43 -3.29 2.00 -10.55
CA THR A 43 -2.19 2.79 -11.14
C THR A 43 -1.16 3.14 -10.07
N VAL A 44 -1.59 3.63 -8.91
CA VAL A 44 -0.71 3.90 -7.76
C VAL A 44 -0.02 2.63 -7.29
N TRP A 45 -0.77 1.52 -7.16
CA TRP A 45 -0.21 0.24 -6.75
C TRP A 45 0.87 -0.24 -7.71
N LYS A 46 0.61 -0.19 -9.03
CA LYS A 46 1.57 -0.56 -10.08
C LYS A 46 2.86 0.25 -10.00
N THR A 47 2.77 1.56 -9.69
CA THR A 47 3.96 2.37 -9.47
C THR A 47 4.74 1.92 -8.24
N LEU A 48 4.07 1.62 -7.13
CA LEU A 48 4.72 1.08 -5.93
C LEU A 48 5.41 -0.27 -6.18
N GLU A 49 4.82 -1.15 -7.00
CA GLU A 49 5.44 -2.43 -7.38
C GLU A 49 6.83 -2.26 -8.02
N SER A 50 7.05 -1.17 -8.76
CA SER A 50 8.33 -0.92 -9.42
C SER A 50 9.51 -0.71 -8.45
N TYR A 51 9.20 -0.37 -7.19
CA TYR A 51 10.17 -0.19 -6.10
C TYR A 51 10.39 -1.46 -5.28
N HIS A 52 9.53 -2.47 -5.42
CA HIS A 52 9.60 -3.73 -4.67
C HIS A 52 10.50 -4.77 -5.37
N PRO A 53 11.29 -5.58 -4.63
CA PRO A 53 11.49 -5.58 -3.18
C PRO A 53 12.66 -4.73 -2.69
N ARG A 54 13.44 -4.14 -3.61
CA ARG A 54 14.74 -3.55 -3.30
C ARG A 54 14.64 -2.28 -2.46
N THR A 55 13.73 -1.38 -2.83
CA THR A 55 13.57 -0.07 -2.18
C THR A 55 12.39 -0.07 -1.22
N ILE A 56 11.36 -0.86 -1.50
CA ILE A 56 10.20 -1.08 -0.62
C ILE A 56 10.03 -2.57 -0.37
N ARG A 57 10.19 -3.01 0.88
CA ARG A 57 10.09 -4.44 1.21
C ARG A 57 8.64 -4.92 1.23
N ASN A 58 7.73 -4.17 1.84
CA ASN A 58 6.31 -4.51 1.94
C ASN A 58 5.43 -3.38 1.40
N ILE A 59 4.37 -3.74 0.69
CA ILE A 59 3.35 -2.79 0.22
C ILE A 59 2.03 -3.12 0.93
N GLY A 60 1.41 -2.12 1.53
CA GLY A 60 0.15 -2.26 2.25
C GLY A 60 -0.88 -1.22 1.83
N ILE A 61 -2.08 -1.35 2.37
CA ILE A 61 -3.18 -0.40 2.19
C ILE A 61 -3.89 -0.14 3.52
N SER A 62 -4.36 1.08 3.71
CA SER A 62 -5.17 1.49 4.86
C SER A 62 -6.54 1.97 4.38
N ASN A 63 -7.50 2.05 5.31
CA ASN A 63 -8.86 2.56 5.09
C ASN A 63 -9.56 1.94 3.87
N THR A 64 -9.39 0.63 3.67
CA THR A 64 -9.87 -0.08 2.49
C THR A 64 -11.08 -0.95 2.79
N THR A 65 -11.87 -1.26 1.76
CA THR A 65 -12.95 -2.23 1.86
C THR A 65 -12.49 -3.60 1.35
N LEU A 66 -13.21 -4.67 1.71
CA LEU A 66 -12.93 -6.02 1.20
C LEU A 66 -12.90 -6.06 -0.33
N ARG A 67 -13.84 -5.40 -1.00
CA ARG A 67 -13.91 -5.35 -2.47
C ARG A 67 -12.65 -4.76 -3.10
N VAL A 68 -12.11 -3.68 -2.54
CA VAL A 68 -10.87 -3.06 -3.05
C VAL A 68 -9.68 -3.96 -2.77
N LEU A 69 -9.62 -4.56 -1.58
CA LEU A 69 -8.58 -5.52 -1.22
C LEU A 69 -8.54 -6.72 -2.16
N GLU A 70 -9.70 -7.34 -2.44
CA GLU A 70 -9.85 -8.43 -3.41
C GLU A 70 -9.42 -8.02 -4.82
N ALA A 71 -9.77 -6.82 -5.26
CA ALA A 71 -9.38 -6.31 -6.56
C ALA A 71 -7.86 -6.15 -6.68
N LEU A 72 -7.20 -5.58 -5.66
CA LEU A 72 -5.74 -5.49 -5.62
C LEU A 72 -5.10 -6.88 -5.56
N TYR A 73 -5.60 -7.75 -4.68
CA TYR A 73 -5.07 -9.11 -4.52
C TYR A 73 -5.23 -9.93 -5.80
N THR A 74 -6.30 -9.74 -6.56
CA THR A 74 -6.51 -10.47 -7.82
C THR A 74 -5.63 -9.94 -8.95
N ASN A 75 -5.53 -8.62 -9.11
CA ASN A 75 -4.98 -8.02 -10.33
C ASN A 75 -3.51 -7.62 -10.24
N MET A 76 -2.97 -7.39 -9.03
CA MET A 76 -1.59 -6.89 -8.86
C MET A 76 -0.58 -8.03 -8.73
N THR A 77 0.66 -7.82 -9.16
CA THR A 77 1.74 -8.80 -9.04
C THR A 77 2.18 -8.92 -7.58
N VAL A 78 2.45 -7.79 -6.92
CA VAL A 78 2.81 -7.73 -5.50
C VAL A 78 1.54 -7.60 -4.68
N LYS A 79 1.22 -8.64 -3.91
CA LYS A 79 0.00 -8.68 -3.10
C LYS A 79 0.13 -7.76 -1.88
N PRO A 80 -0.97 -7.12 -1.42
CA PRO A 80 -0.97 -6.39 -0.16
C PRO A 80 -0.46 -7.28 0.98
N SER A 81 0.65 -6.88 1.59
CA SER A 81 1.26 -7.59 2.72
C SER A 81 0.72 -7.10 4.06
N VAL A 82 0.15 -5.89 4.09
CA VAL A 82 -0.40 -5.26 5.28
C VAL A 82 -1.74 -4.59 4.93
N VAL A 83 -2.75 -4.79 5.78
CA VAL A 83 -4.00 -4.03 5.75
C VAL A 83 -4.19 -3.33 7.10
N GLN A 84 -4.26 -2.00 7.09
CA GLN A 84 -4.38 -1.17 8.29
C GLN A 84 -5.72 -0.43 8.31
N ASN A 85 -6.78 -1.09 8.76
CA ASN A 85 -8.09 -0.47 8.96
C ASN A 85 -8.30 -0.05 10.42
N ARG A 86 -9.25 0.86 10.63
CA ARG A 86 -9.76 1.14 11.99
C ARG A 86 -10.39 -0.12 12.56
N PHE A 87 -10.23 -0.30 13.87
CA PHE A 87 -10.72 -1.47 14.59
C PHE A 87 -11.77 -1.04 15.61
N HIS A 88 -13.05 -1.13 15.23
CA HIS A 88 -14.18 -0.77 16.09
C HIS A 88 -15.44 -1.59 15.74
N ASP A 89 -16.41 -1.57 16.63
CA ASP A 89 -17.68 -2.29 16.56
C ASP A 89 -18.57 -1.84 15.38
N GLY A 90 -18.54 -0.55 15.04
CA GLY A 90 -19.32 0.00 13.91
C GLY A 90 -19.01 -0.60 12.54
N THR A 91 -17.89 -1.32 12.36
CA THR A 91 -17.61 -2.12 11.15
C THR A 91 -17.56 -3.62 11.43
N GLU A 92 -18.15 -4.05 12.55
CA GLU A 92 -18.03 -5.42 13.07
C GLU A 92 -16.57 -5.89 13.16
N TYR A 93 -15.68 -4.97 13.53
CA TYR A 93 -14.24 -5.21 13.62
C TYR A 93 -13.64 -5.77 12.31
N GLU A 94 -14.20 -5.36 11.17
CA GLU A 94 -13.76 -5.79 9.83
C GLU A 94 -13.71 -7.32 9.68
N ALA A 95 -14.63 -8.07 10.33
CA ALA A 95 -14.53 -9.52 10.47
C ALA A 95 -14.31 -10.27 9.14
N LYS A 96 -15.08 -9.92 8.10
CA LYS A 96 -14.94 -10.54 6.76
C LYS A 96 -13.62 -10.20 6.09
N LEU A 97 -13.17 -8.95 6.20
CA LEU A 97 -11.89 -8.52 5.64
C LEU A 97 -10.72 -9.19 6.36
N ARG A 98 -10.75 -9.28 7.70
CA ARG A 98 -9.71 -9.97 8.46
C ARG A 98 -9.68 -11.47 8.18
N ALA A 99 -10.83 -12.09 7.90
CA ALA A 99 -10.89 -13.48 7.48
C ALA A 99 -10.23 -13.68 6.10
N TYR A 100 -10.40 -12.72 5.18
CA TYR A 100 -9.75 -12.74 3.88
C TYR A 100 -8.22 -12.54 3.94
N CYS A 101 -7.72 -11.80 4.94
CA CYS A 101 -6.28 -11.58 5.14
C CYS A 101 -5.51 -12.80 5.72
N ARG A 102 -6.18 -13.92 6.02
CA ARG A 102 -5.56 -15.14 6.58
C ARG A 102 -5.24 -16.14 5.48
#